data_AF-X0ZN12-F1
#
_entry.id   AF-X0ZN12-F1
#
_cell.length_a   1.000
_cell.length_b   1.000
_cell.length_c   1.000
_cell.angle_alpha   90.00
_cell.angle_beta   90.00
_cell.angle_gamma   90.00
#
_symmetry.space_group_name_H-M   'P 1'
#
loop_
_entity.id
_entity.type
_entity.pdbx_description
1 polymer ?
#
loop_
_entity_poly.entity_id
_entity_poly.type
_entity_poly.pdbx_seq_one_letter_code
_entity_poly.pdbx_strand_id
1 'polypeptide(L)' 'MLEGIVIDDAKLFNEKLKEWENFYNYNRPHAALFGKTPYERFREKVKLSV' A
#
# COMPACT_ATOMS: atom_id res chain seq x y z
N MET A 1 26.33 -29.51 4.85
CA MET A 1 25.77 -28.42 4.04
C MET A 1 24.50 -27.98 4.75
N LEU A 2 24.43 -26.74 5.20
CA LEU A 2 23.19 -26.20 5.77
C LEU A 2 22.21 -26.03 4.61
N GLU A 3 21.03 -26.64 4.71
CA GLU A 3 19.91 -26.41 3.79
C GLU A 3 19.45 -24.96 3.97
N GLY A 4 20.19 -24.06 3.32
CA GLY A 4 19.84 -22.66 3.21
C GLY A 4 18.55 -22.59 2.41
N ILE A 5 17.45 -22.31 3.10
CA ILE A 5 16.20 -21.89 2.48
C ILE A 5 16.56 -20.68 1.62
N VAL A 6 16.61 -20.89 0.30
CA VAL A 6 16.64 -19.78 -0.65
C VAL A 6 15.26 -19.14 -0.52
N ILE A 7 15.17 -18.12 0.33
CA ILE A 7 14.04 -17.21 0.31
C ILE A 7 14.04 -16.66 -1.11
N ASP A 8 12.96 -16.89 -1.86
CA ASP A 8 12.73 -16.18 -3.11
C ASP A 8 12.51 -14.70 -2.73
N ASP A 9 13.62 -13.99 -2.56
CA ASP A 9 13.68 -12.63 -2.03
C ASP A 9 12.79 -11.70 -2.87
N ALA A 10 12.68 -11.98 -4.17
CA ALA A 10 11.81 -11.23 -5.06
C ALA A 10 10.33 -11.45 -4.73
N LYS A 11 9.90 -12.68 -4.46
CA LYS A 11 8.51 -12.97 -4.08
C LYS A 11 8.16 -12.33 -2.73
N LEU A 12 8.99 -12.54 -1.70
CA LEU A 12 8.75 -11.95 -0.38
C LEU A 12 8.74 -10.42 -0.45
N PHE A 13 9.65 -9.83 -1.21
CA PHE A 13 9.69 -8.39 -1.43
C PHE A 13 8.40 -7.89 -2.09
N ASN A 14 7.93 -8.55 -3.15
CA ASN A 14 6.70 -8.17 -3.83
C ASN A 14 5.46 -8.28 -2.91
N GLU A 15 5.42 -9.28 -2.04
CA GLU A 15 4.34 -9.42 -1.04
C GLU A 15 4.35 -8.24 -0.06
N LYS A 16 5.52 -7.87 0.46
CA LYS A 16 5.66 -6.73 1.39
C LYS A 16 5.42 -5.39 0.72
N LEU A 17 5.82 -5.23 -0.54
CA LEU A 17 5.54 -4.02 -1.31
C LEU A 17 4.03 -3.83 -1.47
N LYS A 18 3.31 -4.89 -1.83
CA LYS A 18 1.84 -4.85 -1.96
C LYS A 18 1.14 -4.54 -0.64
N GLU A 19 1.62 -5.10 0.47
CA GLU A 19 1.13 -4.78 1.81
C GLU A 19 1.29 -3.28 2.11
N TRP A 20 2.48 -2.74 1.83
CA TRP A 20 2.78 -1.32 2.03
C TRP A 20 1.94 -0.40 1.13
N GLU A 21 1.78 -0.76 -0.15
CA GLU A 21 0.95 0.00 -1.10
C GLU A 21 -0.50 0.07 -0.63
N ASN A 22 -1.05 -1.04 -0.12
CA ASN A 22 -2.41 -1.06 0.42
C ASN A 22 -2.54 -0.14 1.64
N PHE A 23 -1.62 -0.27 2.60
CA PHE A 23 -1.62 0.56 3.80
C PHE A 23 -1.53 2.06 3.44
N TYR A 24 -0.61 2.43 2.54
CA TYR A 24 -0.42 3.82 2.15
C TYR A 24 -1.65 4.41 1.46
N ASN A 25 -2.25 3.67 0.53
CA ASN A 25 -3.33 4.19 -0.30
C ASN A 25 -4.70 4.17 0.38
N TYR A 26 -4.95 3.22 1.30
CA TYR A 26 -6.29 2.97 1.85
C TYR A 26 -6.40 3.12 3.37
N ASN A 27 -5.30 3.07 4.12
CA ASN A 27 -5.37 3.06 5.59
C ASN A 27 -4.63 4.24 6.24
N ARG A 28 -3.71 4.88 5.52
CA ARG A 28 -2.88 5.95 6.06
C ARG A 28 -3.46 7.34 5.77
N PRO A 29 -4.01 8.05 6.77
CA PRO A 29 -4.40 9.44 6.59
C PRO A 29 -3.18 10.34 6.42
N HIS A 30 -3.24 11.28 5.48
CA HIS A 30 -2.13 12.17 5.16
C HIS A 30 -2.49 13.63 5.50
N ALA A 31 -1.61 14.31 6.24
CA ALA A 31 -1.82 15.71 6.62
C ALA A 31 -1.98 16.64 5.39
N ALA A 32 -1.15 16.45 4.36
CA ALA A 32 -1.26 17.18 3.09
C ALA A 32 -2.59 16.91 2.34
N LEU A 33 -3.29 15.84 2.69
CA LEU A 33 -4.60 15.49 2.14
C LEU A 33 -5.76 15.86 3.08
N PHE A 34 -5.51 16.71 4.08
CA PHE A 34 -6.46 17.08 5.14
C PHE A 34 -6.93 15.87 5.95
N GLY A 35 -6.02 14.95 6.27
CA GLY A 35 -6.33 13.77 7.07
C GLY A 35 -6.99 12.63 6.28
N LYS A 36 -7.17 12.78 4.96
CA LYS A 36 -7.70 11.71 4.10
C LYS A 36 -6.60 10.80 3.59
N THR A 37 -6.99 9.61 3.19
CA THR A 37 -6.16 8.66 2.44
C THR A 37 -6.07 9.10 0.97
N PRO A 38 -5.03 8.65 0.23
CA PRO A 38 -4.92 8.89 -1.20
C PRO A 38 -6.16 8.43 -1.98
N TYR A 39 -6.72 7.26 -1.65
CA TYR A 39 -7.90 6.73 -2.34
C TYR A 39 -9.15 7.57 -2.09
N GLU A 40 -9.37 8.05 -0.87
CA GLU A 40 -10.49 8.96 -0.58
C GLU A 40 -10.37 10.26 -1.39
N ARG A 41 -9.17 10.86 -1.46
CA ARG A 41 -8.93 12.04 -2.29
C ARG A 41 -9.12 11.76 -3.78
N PHE A 42 -8.76 10.58 -4.24
CA PHE A 42 -9.02 10.16 -5.61
C PHE A 42 -10.53 10.12 -5.88
N ARG A 43 -11.32 9.44 -5.03
CA ARG A 43 -12.78 9.35 -5.17
C ARG A 43 -13.45 10.73 -5.23
N GLU A 44 -13.00 11.67 -4.39
CA GLU A 44 -13.46 13.06 -4.42
C GLU A 44 -13.17 13.74 -5.77
N LYS A 45 -11.93 13.61 -6.29
CA LYS A 45 -11.53 14.24 -7.55
C LYS A 45 -12.29 13.71 -8.76
N VAL A 46 -12.57 12.40 -8.78
CA VAL A 46 -13.30 11.77 -9.89
C VAL A 46 -14.81 11.79 -9.69
N LYS A 47 -15.32 12.51 -8.68
CA LYS A 47 -16.74 12.60 -8.34
C LYS A 47 -17.40 11.23 -8.18
N LEU A 48 -16.64 10.26 -7.66
CA LEU A 48 -17.20 8.99 -7.21
C LEU A 48 -17.88 9.28 -5.87
N SER A 49 -19.18 9.54 -5.93
CA SER A 49 -20.05 9.73 -4.78
C SER A 49 -19.84 8.61 -3.76
N VAL A 50 -19.90 8.95 -2.47
CA VAL A 50 -20.18 7.99 -1.40
C VAL A 50 -21.68 7.78 -1.34
#